data_AF-A0A953M243-F1
#
_entry.id   AF-A0A953M243-F1
#
_cell.length_a   1.000
_cell.length_b   1.000
_cell.length_c   1.000
_cell.angle_alpha   90.00
_cell.angle_beta   90.00
_cell.angle_gamma   90.00
#
_symmetry.space_group_name_H-M   'P 1'
#
loop_
_entity.id
_entity.type
_entity.pdbx_description
1 polymer ?
#
loop_
_entity_poly.entity_id
_entity_poly.type
_entity_poly.pdbx_seq_one_letter_code
_entity_poly.pdbx_strand_id
1 'polypeptide(L)'
;MPEDRGKANLLLRAVAKLMDFLLIAAVMQVIPQVGYLSGVVYLLISDGLFDGRSIGKKIIRLKVISVPGESSGTFRDSMIRNITLAAPLLLYKIPLFGWIFLVTALALEFLLMLGNEEGMRLGDDLAHTKVIEG
;
A
#
# COMPACT_ATOMS: atom_id res chain seq x y z
N MET A 1 11.65 43.44 47.35
CA MET A 1 10.27 43.39 46.85
C MET A 1 10.15 42.16 45.97
N PRO A 2 9.31 41.16 46.30
CA PRO A 2 9.18 40.00 45.43
C PRO A 2 8.30 40.40 44.25
N GLU A 3 8.89 40.33 43.06
CA GLU A 3 8.23 40.55 41.78
C GLU A 3 7.02 39.64 41.66
N ASP A 4 5.84 40.23 41.50
CA ASP A 4 4.61 39.54 41.16
C ASP A 4 4.78 39.00 39.72
N ARG A 5 5.34 37.78 39.60
CA ARG A 5 5.50 37.07 38.33
C ARG A 5 4.11 36.80 37.75
N GLY A 6 3.63 37.74 36.95
CA GLY A 6 2.28 37.78 36.40
C GLY A 6 1.83 36.43 35.86
N LYS A 7 0.84 35.83 36.53
CA LYS A 7 0.20 34.60 36.06
C LYS A 7 -0.32 34.82 34.65
N ALA A 8 0.11 33.99 33.69
CA ALA A 8 -0.38 34.06 32.32
C ALA A 8 -1.92 33.96 32.32
N ASN A 9 -2.59 34.91 31.65
CA ASN A 9 -4.05 34.96 31.56
C ASN A 9 -4.61 33.60 31.17
N LEU A 10 -5.67 33.15 31.86
CA LEU A 10 -6.34 31.87 31.57
C LEU A 10 -6.74 31.75 30.09
N LEU A 11 -7.10 32.87 29.46
CA LEU A 11 -7.37 32.97 28.04
C LEU A 11 -6.17 32.59 27.17
N LEU A 12 -4.95 33.04 27.49
CA LEU A 12 -3.75 32.69 26.74
C LEU A 12 -3.45 31.19 26.83
N ARG A 13 -3.69 30.58 28.01
CA ARG A 13 -3.53 29.12 28.19
C ARG A 13 -4.57 28.34 27.38
N ALA A 14 -5.82 28.81 27.34
CA ALA A 14 -6.88 28.20 26.56
C ALA A 14 -6.60 28.28 25.05
N VAL A 15 -6.15 29.44 24.55
CA VAL A 15 -5.75 29.63 23.15
C VAL A 15 -4.55 28.75 22.79
N ALA A 16 -3.54 28.67 23.65
CA ALA A 16 -2.41 27.77 23.44
C ALA A 16 -2.86 26.31 23.32
N LYS A 17 -3.76 25.86 24.21
CA LYS A 17 -4.32 24.50 24.14
C LYS A 17 -5.13 24.26 22.86
N LEU A 18 -5.90 25.24 22.42
CA LEU A 18 -6.66 25.15 21.17
C LEU A 18 -5.72 25.00 19.97
N MET A 19 -4.62 25.75 19.94
CA MET A 19 -3.59 25.64 18.90
C MET A 19 -2.93 24.26 18.89
N ASP A 20 -2.59 23.71 20.06
CA ASP A 20 -2.07 22.34 20.17
C ASP A 20 -3.05 21.32 19.61
N PHE A 21 -4.35 21.45 19.93
CA PHE A 21 -5.39 20.56 19.41
C PHE A 21 -5.55 20.67 17.89
N LEU A 22 -5.50 21.88 17.33
CA LEU A 22 -5.55 22.09 15.88
C LEU A 22 -4.33 21.46 15.19
N LEU A 23 -3.15 21.58 15.79
CA LEU A 23 -1.92 20.99 15.25
C LEU A 23 -1.99 19.45 15.28
N ILE A 24 -2.45 18.87 16.39
CA ILE A 24 -2.68 17.41 16.48
C ILE A 24 -3.72 16.96 15.45
N ALA A 25 -4.83 17.69 15.29
CA ALA A 25 -5.86 17.37 14.32
C ALA A 25 -5.34 17.42 12.88
N ALA A 26 -4.52 18.42 12.54
CA ALA A 26 -3.88 18.51 11.23
C ALA A 26 -2.93 17.33 10.98
N VAL A 27 -2.09 16.98 11.96
CA VAL A 27 -1.19 15.82 11.88
C VAL A 27 -1.97 14.52 11.71
N MET A 28 -3.06 14.34 12.46
CA MET A 28 -3.93 13.16 12.35
C MET A 28 -4.65 13.05 11.00
N GLN A 29 -4.82 14.12 10.22
CA GLN A 29 -5.38 14.03 8.88
C GLN A 29 -4.33 13.69 7.82
N VAL A 30 -3.08 14.14 8.01
CA VAL A 30 -1.98 13.88 7.07
C VAL A 30 -1.47 12.45 7.19
N ILE A 31 -1.29 11.92 8.40
CA ILE A 31 -0.76 10.58 8.64
C ILE A 31 -1.55 9.48 7.90
N PRO A 32 -2.90 9.44 7.95
CA PRO A 32 -3.68 8.45 7.21
C PRO A 32 -3.53 8.55 5.69
N GLN A 33 -3.39 9.76 5.15
CA GLN A 33 -3.22 9.96 3.72
C GLN A 33 -1.84 9.48 3.25
N VAL A 34 -0.80 9.83 4.00
CA VAL A 34 0.58 9.39 3.73
C VAL A 34 0.66 7.88 3.87
N GLY A 35 0.14 7.30 4.96
CA GLY A 35 0.18 5.86 5.20
C GLY A 35 -0.51 5.05 4.10
N TYR A 36 -1.67 5.51 3.63
CA TYR A 36 -2.38 4.86 2.52
C TYR A 36 -1.56 4.88 1.22
N LEU A 37 -1.03 6.04 0.82
CA LEU A 37 -0.25 6.15 -0.41
C LEU A 37 1.06 5.36 -0.33
N SER A 38 1.74 5.41 0.82
CA SER A 38 2.92 4.59 1.09
C SER A 38 2.62 3.09 0.98
N GLY A 39 1.45 2.63 1.42
CA GLY A 39 1.01 1.24 1.26
C GLY A 39 0.84 0.83 -0.21
N VAL A 40 0.22 1.68 -1.03
CA VAL A 40 0.07 1.44 -2.47
C VAL A 40 1.43 1.38 -3.16
N VAL A 41 2.31 2.35 -2.86
CA VAL A 41 3.66 2.39 -3.44
C VAL A 41 4.46 1.16 -3.02
N TYR A 42 4.41 0.77 -1.75
CA TYR A 42 5.04 -0.45 -1.27
C TYR A 42 4.53 -1.67 -2.04
N LEU A 43 3.20 -1.81 -2.20
CA LEU A 43 2.62 -2.92 -2.95
C LEU A 43 3.20 -2.99 -4.36
N LEU A 44 3.26 -1.87 -5.10
CA LEU A 44 3.80 -1.83 -6.46
C LEU A 44 5.28 -2.26 -6.57
N ILE A 45 6.12 -1.83 -5.63
CA ILE A 45 7.57 -2.06 -5.70
C ILE A 45 8.02 -3.31 -4.93
N SER A 46 7.19 -3.85 -4.04
CA SER A 46 7.59 -4.82 -3.02
C SER A 46 8.21 -6.08 -3.61
N ASP A 47 7.68 -6.57 -4.73
CA ASP A 47 8.21 -7.76 -5.39
C ASP A 47 9.47 -7.48 -6.23
N GLY A 48 9.91 -6.23 -6.38
CA GLY A 48 11.19 -5.88 -7.02
C GLY A 48 12.36 -5.75 -6.05
N LEU A 49 12.11 -5.69 -4.74
CA LEU A 49 13.13 -5.30 -3.75
C LEU A 49 14.14 -6.39 -3.37
N PHE A 50 13.71 -7.65 -3.14
CA PHE A 50 14.57 -8.70 -2.57
C PHE A 50 14.80 -9.89 -3.52
N ASP A 51 15.53 -9.69 -4.63
CA ASP A 51 15.72 -10.71 -5.68
C ASP A 51 14.40 -11.15 -6.35
N GLY A 52 13.49 -10.21 -6.60
CA GLY A 52 12.20 -10.50 -7.24
C GLY A 52 11.10 -10.99 -6.29
N ARG A 53 11.17 -10.69 -4.98
CA ARG A 53 10.13 -11.06 -4.00
C ARG A 53 9.91 -10.00 -2.92
N SER A 54 8.67 -9.93 -2.44
CA SER A 54 8.28 -9.14 -1.26
C SER A 54 8.66 -9.81 0.05
N ILE A 55 8.58 -9.07 1.15
CA ILE A 55 8.91 -9.54 2.51
C ILE A 55 8.04 -10.75 2.89
N GLY A 56 6.74 -10.70 2.61
CA GLY A 56 5.84 -11.82 2.89
C GLY A 56 6.22 -13.09 2.12
N LYS A 57 6.52 -12.96 0.82
CA LYS A 57 6.99 -14.07 0.00
C LYS A 57 8.33 -14.64 0.50
N LYS A 58 9.22 -13.78 1.02
CA LYS A 58 10.48 -14.22 1.64
C LYS A 58 10.27 -15.08 2.88
N ILE A 59 9.27 -14.74 3.71
CA ILE A 59 8.93 -15.52 4.92
C ILE A 59 8.40 -16.91 4.52
N ILE A 60 7.58 -16.97 3.46
CA ILE A 60 6.92 -18.20 2.99
C ILE A 60 7.80 -18.97 1.99
N ARG A 61 9.02 -18.49 1.71
CA ARG A 61 9.95 -19.08 0.71
C ARG A 61 9.38 -19.19 -0.70
N LEU A 62 8.57 -18.22 -1.11
CA LEU A 62 8.07 -18.10 -2.48
C LEU A 62 9.01 -17.23 -3.30
N LYS A 63 9.28 -17.64 -4.55
CA LYS A 63 10.08 -16.89 -5.51
C LYS A 63 9.30 -16.64 -6.79
N VAL A 64 9.46 -15.46 -7.36
CA VAL A 64 8.91 -15.10 -8.67
C VAL A 64 10.03 -15.25 -9.70
N ILE A 65 9.74 -15.98 -10.76
CA ILE A 65 10.63 -16.14 -11.92
C ILE A 65 9.93 -15.65 -13.19
N SER A 66 10.67 -15.06 -14.12
CA SER A 66 10.17 -14.75 -15.46
C SER A 66 10.13 -16.02 -16.32
N VAL A 67 9.04 -16.23 -17.05
CA VAL A 67 8.82 -17.43 -17.89
C VAL A 67 9.80 -17.54 -19.08
N PRO A 68 10.21 -16.44 -19.76
CA PRO A 68 11.15 -16.54 -20.90
C PRO A 68 12.62 -16.73 -20.51
N GLY A 69 12.97 -16.56 -19.23
CA GLY A 69 14.34 -16.70 -18.76
C GLY A 69 14.33 -16.69 -17.25
N GLU A 70 14.97 -17.68 -16.62
CA GLU A 70 15.01 -17.92 -15.17
C GLU A 70 15.67 -16.78 -14.34
N SER A 71 15.68 -15.55 -14.84
CA SER A 71 16.01 -14.36 -14.09
C SER A 71 14.96 -14.07 -13.02
N SER A 72 15.44 -13.60 -11.87
CA SER A 72 14.61 -12.99 -10.84
C SER A 72 13.81 -11.82 -11.42
N GLY A 73 12.51 -11.77 -11.12
CA GLY A 73 11.61 -10.73 -11.63
C GLY A 73 12.14 -9.31 -11.39
N THR A 74 12.09 -8.47 -12.42
CA THR A 74 12.60 -7.10 -12.37
C THR A 74 11.57 -6.17 -11.68
N PHE A 75 12.00 -4.99 -11.23
CA PHE A 75 11.10 -3.94 -10.71
C PHE A 75 9.92 -3.62 -11.66
N ARG A 76 10.15 -3.67 -12.98
CA ARG A 76 9.08 -3.46 -13.98
C ARG A 76 8.02 -4.56 -13.92
N ASP A 77 8.43 -5.81 -13.78
CA ASP A 77 7.53 -6.96 -13.71
C ASP A 77 6.69 -6.92 -12.42
N SER A 78 7.31 -6.49 -11.32
CA SER A 78 6.60 -6.21 -10.06
C SER A 78 5.51 -5.16 -10.23
N MET A 79 5.81 -4.05 -10.92
CA MET A 79 4.82 -3.00 -11.18
C MET A 79 3.67 -3.51 -12.05
N ILE A 80 3.98 -4.21 -13.16
CA ILE A 80 2.95 -4.73 -14.10
C ILE A 80 2.05 -5.75 -13.40
N ARG A 81 2.62 -6.64 -12.57
CA ARG A 81 1.82 -7.59 -11.81
C ARG A 81 0.96 -6.93 -10.75
N ASN A 82 1.53 -6.02 -9.98
CA ASN A 82 0.83 -5.45 -8.84
C ASN A 82 -0.07 -4.27 -9.21
N ILE A 83 -0.02 -3.76 -10.45
CA ILE A 83 -0.93 -2.69 -10.90
C ILE A 83 -2.38 -3.16 -10.95
N THR A 84 -2.63 -4.44 -11.25
CA THR A 84 -3.99 -5.01 -11.27
C THR A 84 -4.66 -4.93 -9.89
N LEU A 85 -3.86 -4.99 -8.81
CA LEU A 85 -4.32 -4.82 -7.43
C LEU A 85 -4.19 -3.39 -6.92
N ALA A 86 -3.14 -2.66 -7.33
CA ALA A 86 -2.89 -1.29 -6.90
C ALA A 86 -3.88 -0.28 -7.50
N ALA A 87 -4.29 -0.45 -8.76
CA ALA A 87 -5.22 0.47 -9.42
C ALA A 87 -6.62 0.46 -8.75
N PRO A 88 -7.23 -0.70 -8.45
CA PRO A 88 -8.45 -0.72 -7.65
C PRO A 88 -8.25 -0.18 -6.24
N LEU A 89 -7.10 -0.46 -5.62
CA LEU A 89 -6.78 0.06 -4.30
C LEU A 89 -6.70 1.58 -4.30
N LEU A 90 -6.13 2.23 -5.33
CA LEU A 90 -6.10 3.69 -5.52
C LEU A 90 -7.49 4.30 -5.65
N LEU A 91 -8.41 3.60 -6.32
CA LEU A 91 -9.78 4.05 -6.50
C LEU A 91 -10.64 3.90 -5.23
N TYR A 92 -10.17 3.17 -4.22
CA TYR A 92 -10.90 2.94 -2.95
C TYR A 92 -11.42 4.22 -2.27
N LYS A 93 -10.73 5.36 -2.43
CA LYS A 93 -11.16 6.65 -1.87
C LYS A 93 -12.43 7.23 -2.53
N ILE A 94 -12.82 6.74 -3.70
CA ILE A 94 -14.07 7.12 -4.37
C ILE A 94 -15.19 6.21 -3.85
N PRO A 95 -16.11 6.70 -3.01
CA PRO A 95 -17.17 5.87 -2.46
C PRO A 95 -18.05 5.32 -3.58
N LEU A 96 -18.64 4.14 -3.34
CA LEU A 96 -19.48 3.39 -4.28
C LEU A 96 -18.70 2.81 -5.46
N PHE A 97 -18.21 3.66 -6.39
CA PHE A 97 -17.52 3.22 -7.61
C PHE A 97 -16.20 2.53 -7.30
N GLY A 98 -15.37 3.13 -6.43
CA GLY A 98 -14.09 2.58 -6.05
C GLY A 98 -14.20 1.25 -5.31
N TRP A 99 -15.22 1.11 -4.47
CA TRP A 99 -15.45 -0.11 -3.70
C TRP A 99 -15.96 -1.24 -4.58
N ILE A 100 -16.93 -0.97 -5.46
CA ILE A 100 -17.43 -1.95 -6.43
C ILE A 100 -16.28 -2.39 -7.33
N PHE A 101 -15.45 -1.46 -7.80
CA PHE A 101 -14.31 -1.77 -8.66
C PHE A 101 -13.26 -2.60 -7.90
N LEU A 102 -12.95 -2.26 -6.65
CA LEU A 102 -12.04 -3.05 -5.80
C LEU A 102 -12.54 -4.48 -5.59
N VAL A 103 -13.79 -4.65 -5.16
CA VAL A 103 -14.37 -5.98 -4.93
C VAL A 103 -14.42 -6.78 -6.23
N THR A 104 -14.84 -6.16 -7.33
CA THR A 104 -14.88 -6.80 -8.65
C THR A 104 -13.50 -7.23 -9.11
N ALA A 105 -12.49 -6.35 -8.99
CA ALA A 105 -11.12 -6.67 -9.39
C ALA A 105 -10.54 -7.82 -8.56
N LEU A 106 -10.74 -7.81 -7.24
CA LEU A 106 -10.31 -8.90 -6.36
C LEU A 106 -11.02 -10.22 -6.68
N ALA A 107 -12.33 -10.17 -6.93
CA ALA A 107 -13.10 -11.35 -7.31
C ALA A 107 -12.65 -11.92 -8.66
N LEU A 108 -12.40 -11.07 -9.66
CA LEU A 108 -11.91 -11.50 -10.97
C LEU A 108 -10.51 -12.11 -10.88
N GLU A 109 -9.58 -11.45 -10.20
CA GLU A 109 -8.23 -11.99 -9.92
C GLU A 109 -8.32 -13.38 -9.28
N PHE A 110 -9.18 -13.54 -8.27
CA PHE A 110 -9.37 -14.81 -7.58
C PHE A 110 -10.01 -15.89 -8.46
N LEU A 111 -11.06 -15.55 -9.21
CA LEU A 111 -11.73 -16.49 -10.13
C LEU A 111 -10.78 -16.97 -11.24
N LEU A 112 -9.97 -16.06 -11.79
CA LEU A 112 -9.00 -16.39 -12.83
C LEU A 112 -7.85 -17.22 -12.27
N MET A 113 -7.41 -16.94 -11.04
CA MET A 113 -6.43 -17.78 -10.35
C MET A 113 -6.96 -19.20 -10.11
N LEU A 114 -8.25 -19.37 -9.76
CA LEU A 114 -8.86 -20.69 -9.60
C LEU A 114 -9.05 -21.44 -10.93
N GLY A 115 -9.32 -20.71 -12.02
CA GLY A 115 -9.51 -21.29 -13.34
C GLY A 115 -8.21 -21.61 -14.08
N ASN A 116 -7.07 -21.12 -13.60
CA ASN A 116 -5.77 -21.35 -14.21
C ASN A 116 -5.11 -22.60 -13.61
N GLU A 117 -4.76 -23.58 -14.44
CA GLU A 117 -4.09 -24.83 -14.02
C GLU A 117 -2.76 -24.58 -13.29
N GLU A 118 -2.12 -23.45 -13.57
CA GLU A 118 -0.85 -23.06 -12.95
C GLU A 118 -1.04 -22.13 -11.73
N GLY A 119 -2.28 -21.78 -11.37
CA GLY A 119 -2.58 -20.88 -10.27
C GLY A 119 -2.07 -19.45 -10.47
N MET A 120 -1.84 -19.04 -11.72
CA MET A 120 -1.36 -17.70 -12.05
C MET A 120 -2.50 -16.68 -11.99
N ARG A 121 -2.18 -15.49 -11.48
CA ARG A 121 -3.08 -14.35 -11.47
C ARG A 121 -3.04 -13.61 -12.81
N LEU A 122 -4.02 -12.72 -13.03
CA LEU A 122 -4.00 -11.80 -14.17
C LEU A 122 -2.70 -11.00 -14.26
N GLY A 123 -2.25 -10.47 -13.11
CA GLY A 123 -0.99 -9.73 -13.07
C GLY A 123 0.24 -10.60 -13.36
N ASP A 124 0.23 -11.88 -12.98
CA ASP A 124 1.32 -12.81 -13.28
C ASP A 124 1.37 -13.13 -14.78
N ASP A 125 0.20 -13.32 -15.40
CA ASP A 125 0.04 -13.57 -16.84
C ASP A 125 0.47 -12.35 -17.69
N LEU A 126 0.03 -11.15 -17.31
CA LEU A 126 0.43 -9.88 -17.93
C LEU A 126 1.94 -9.60 -17.84
N ALA A 127 2.57 -10.03 -16.76
CA ALA A 127 4.00 -9.87 -16.54
C ALA A 127 4.83 -11.03 -17.12
N HIS A 128 4.19 -12.08 -17.66
CA HIS A 128 4.85 -13.34 -18.04
C HIS A 128 5.75 -13.89 -16.94
N THR A 129 5.25 -13.89 -15.70
CA THR A 129 5.97 -14.38 -14.52
C THR A 129 5.21 -15.51 -13.85
N LYS A 130 5.94 -16.41 -13.19
CA LYS A 130 5.37 -17.51 -12.41
C LYS A 130 5.91 -17.50 -10.99
N VAL A 131 5.07 -17.88 -10.03
CA VAL A 131 5.46 -18.08 -8.64
C VAL A 131 5.78 -19.55 -8.42
N ILE A 132 6.98 -19.81 -7.90
CA ILE A 132 7.46 -21.15 -7.56
C ILE A 132 7.82 -21.21 -6.07
N GLU A 133 7.76 -22.40 -5.49
CA GLU A 133 8.37 -22.69 -4.19
C GLU A 133 9.90 -22.67 -4.34
N GLY A 134 10.60 -22.05 -3.39
CA GLY A 134 12.06 -21.86 -3.41
C GLY A 134 12.77 -22.30 -2.15
#